data_AF-A0A531KKG5-F1
#
_entry.id   AF-A0A531KKG5-F1
#
_cell.length_a   1.000
_cell.length_b   1.000
_cell.length_c   1.000
_cell.angle_alpha   90.00
_cell.angle_beta   90.00
_cell.angle_gamma   90.00
#
_symmetry.space_group_name_H-M   'P 1'
#
loop_
_entity.id
_entity.type
_entity.pdbx_description
1 polymer ?
#
loop_
_entity_poly.entity_id
_entity_poly.type
_entity_poly.pdbx_seq_one_letter_code
_entity_poly.pdbx_strand_id
1 'polypeptide(L)'
;DSRASGSTLKEAAEKLKLKVVTVDAIDRTGLRPDGSIVKDLPESPELIKAVFDAEPGTENPDLTTANNGFVFYEVDSITPARDRTLDEVRQKVVADWTAAETTKRLTAKAQELEKRLEAGTTLDAIASELKLEKQTKRGVKRGADDADFGKEGAAAMFGEGEGGTGLIASPTGDGQILFRIAEVFEPAGADASSVPDD
;
A
#
# COMPACT_ATOMS: atom_id res chain seq x y z
N ASP A 1 -17.14 38.46 25.15
CA ASP A 1 -16.52 38.59 26.48
C ASP A 1 -17.30 37.82 27.57
N SER A 2 -17.62 36.54 27.32
CA SER A 2 -18.40 35.71 28.26
C SER A 2 -17.56 34.61 28.91
N ARG A 3 -16.43 34.22 28.30
CA ARG A 3 -15.53 33.19 28.85
C ARG A 3 -14.63 33.72 29.98
N ALA A 4 -14.24 35.00 29.93
CA ALA A 4 -13.57 35.70 31.03
C ALA A 4 -14.40 35.77 32.34
N SER A 5 -15.69 35.38 32.28
CA SER A 5 -16.59 35.28 33.45
C SER A 5 -16.65 33.89 34.10
N GLY A 6 -15.88 32.90 33.62
CA GLY A 6 -15.82 31.54 34.19
C GLY A 6 -16.92 30.58 33.71
N SER A 7 -17.57 30.87 32.58
CA SER A 7 -18.55 29.95 31.96
C SER A 7 -17.87 28.97 31.01
N THR A 8 -18.31 27.70 31.00
CA THR A 8 -17.71 26.64 30.16
C THR A 8 -17.92 26.92 28.67
N LEU A 9 -17.12 26.29 27.77
CA LEU A 9 -17.32 26.45 26.32
C LEU A 9 -18.76 26.12 25.90
N LYS A 10 -19.34 25.09 26.52
CA LYS A 10 -20.71 24.67 26.28
C LYS A 10 -21.73 25.73 26.70
N GLU A 11 -21.60 26.29 27.91
CA GLU A 11 -22.49 27.34 28.40
C GLU A 11 -22.40 28.63 27.57
N ALA A 12 -21.19 28.99 27.13
CA ALA A 12 -20.99 30.13 26.24
C ALA A 12 -21.62 29.90 24.86
N ALA A 13 -21.45 28.69 24.30
CA ALA A 13 -22.07 28.32 23.03
C ALA A 13 -23.60 28.33 23.12
N GLU A 14 -24.18 27.79 24.20
CA GLU A 14 -25.64 27.80 24.42
C GLU A 14 -26.20 29.24 24.50
N LYS A 15 -25.54 30.14 25.26
CA LYS A 15 -25.95 31.56 25.34
C LYS A 15 -25.90 32.27 23.99
N LEU A 16 -24.91 31.93 23.17
CA LEU A 16 -24.71 32.50 21.84
C LEU A 16 -25.46 31.74 20.73
N LYS A 17 -26.22 30.69 21.08
CA LYS A 17 -26.92 29.79 20.14
C LYS A 17 -25.99 29.19 19.08
N LEU A 18 -24.75 28.89 19.46
CA LEU A 18 -23.74 28.24 18.63
C LEU A 18 -23.78 26.73 18.81
N LYS A 19 -23.42 25.98 17.75
CA LYS A 19 -23.32 24.52 17.78
C LYS A 19 -21.97 24.11 18.37
N VAL A 20 -21.99 23.33 19.44
CA VAL A 20 -20.81 22.63 19.95
C VAL A 20 -20.59 21.35 19.14
N VAL A 21 -19.35 21.11 18.69
CA VAL A 21 -18.95 19.87 18.02
C VAL A 21 -17.98 19.15 18.94
N THR A 22 -18.37 17.97 19.42
CA THR A 22 -17.51 17.10 20.21
C THR A 22 -16.77 16.13 19.30
N VAL A 23 -15.46 16.02 19.49
CA VAL A 23 -14.60 15.06 18.80
C VAL A 23 -14.03 14.10 19.85
N ASP A 24 -14.49 12.86 19.85
CA ASP A 24 -14.14 11.89 20.90
C ASP A 24 -12.63 11.65 21.03
N ALA A 25 -11.96 11.41 19.91
CA ALA A 25 -10.51 11.27 19.84
C ALA A 25 -10.02 11.41 18.40
N ILE A 26 -8.88 12.09 18.24
CA ILE A 26 -8.09 12.13 17.00
C ILE A 26 -6.60 12.08 17.34
N ASP A 27 -5.78 11.68 16.39
CA ASP A 27 -4.34 11.84 16.46
C ASP A 27 -3.86 13.13 15.76
N ARG A 28 -2.54 13.38 15.79
CA ARG A 28 -1.89 14.56 15.18
C ARG A 28 -2.03 14.64 13.66
N THR A 29 -2.52 13.58 13.01
CA THR A 29 -2.80 13.52 11.58
C THR A 29 -4.28 13.67 11.27
N GLY A 30 -5.13 13.84 12.29
CA GLY A 30 -6.58 13.95 12.14
C GLY A 30 -7.29 12.62 11.98
N LEU A 31 -6.63 11.50 12.32
CA LEU A 31 -7.25 10.17 12.29
C LEU A 31 -7.92 9.85 13.62
N ARG A 32 -9.13 9.31 13.55
CA ARG A 32 -9.84 8.71 14.68
C ARG A 32 -9.20 7.37 15.07
N PRO A 33 -9.50 6.82 16.26
CA PRO A 33 -8.98 5.52 16.69
C PRO A 33 -9.27 4.35 15.73
N ASP A 34 -10.34 4.44 14.94
CA ASP A 34 -10.70 3.45 13.91
C ASP A 34 -9.96 3.65 12.57
N GLY A 35 -9.10 4.67 12.46
CA GLY A 35 -8.37 5.01 11.25
C GLY A 35 -9.12 5.88 10.25
N SER A 36 -10.34 6.33 10.55
CA SER A 36 -11.08 7.27 9.70
C SER A 36 -10.62 8.72 9.89
N ILE A 37 -10.63 9.51 8.83
CA ILE A 37 -10.23 10.93 8.87
C ILE A 37 -11.39 11.79 9.37
N VAL A 38 -11.13 12.70 10.32
CA VAL A 38 -12.08 13.76 10.66
C VAL A 38 -12.13 14.81 9.54
N LYS A 39 -13.29 14.96 8.90
CA LYS A 39 -13.44 15.86 7.74
C LYS A 39 -14.07 17.21 8.07
N ASP A 40 -14.72 17.30 9.22
CA ASP A 40 -15.61 18.42 9.54
C ASP A 40 -14.97 19.43 10.51
N LEU A 41 -13.64 19.44 10.61
CA LEU A 41 -12.91 20.40 11.43
C LEU A 41 -12.64 21.70 10.65
N PRO A 42 -13.02 22.88 11.18
CA PRO A 42 -12.60 24.15 10.61
C PRO A 42 -11.10 24.35 10.80
N GLU A 43 -10.42 24.92 9.79
CA GLU A 43 -8.96 25.16 9.82
C GLU A 43 -8.20 23.92 10.35
N SER A 44 -8.58 22.74 9.84
CA SER A 44 -8.21 21.44 10.42
C SER A 44 -6.72 21.30 10.77
N PRO A 45 -5.75 21.66 9.90
CA PRO A 45 -4.33 21.56 10.23
C PRO A 45 -3.92 22.43 11.43
N GLU A 46 -4.36 23.69 11.44
CA GLU A 46 -4.05 24.67 12.48
C GLU A 46 -4.72 24.30 13.80
N LEU A 47 -5.98 23.85 13.75
CA LEU A 47 -6.74 23.42 14.92
C LEU A 47 -6.14 22.17 15.56
N ILE A 48 -5.78 21.15 14.75
CA ILE A 48 -5.14 19.94 15.27
C ILE A 48 -3.82 20.30 15.95
N LYS A 49 -2.99 21.14 15.33
CA LYS A 49 -1.74 21.59 15.93
C LYS A 49 -1.99 22.28 17.28
N ALA A 50 -2.91 23.24 17.31
CA ALA A 50 -3.22 24.00 18.53
C ALA A 50 -3.76 23.11 19.67
N VAL A 51 -4.61 22.13 19.35
CA VAL A 51 -5.14 21.15 20.32
C VAL A 51 -4.02 20.32 20.97
N PHE A 52 -3.01 19.90 20.21
CA PHE A 52 -1.91 19.10 20.75
C PHE A 52 -0.80 19.90 21.45
N ASP A 53 -0.80 21.22 21.29
CA ASP A 53 0.08 22.16 22.01
C ASP A 53 -0.57 22.71 23.30
N ALA A 54 -1.89 22.55 23.44
CA ALA A 54 -2.68 23.04 24.57
C ALA A 54 -2.58 22.17 25.83
N GLU A 55 -2.78 22.79 27.00
CA GLU A 55 -2.91 22.07 28.27
C GLU A 55 -4.37 21.64 28.51
N PRO A 56 -4.65 20.35 28.80
CA PRO A 56 -6.00 19.88 29.02
C PRO A 56 -6.73 20.60 30.15
N GLY A 57 -8.02 20.87 29.98
CA GLY A 57 -8.88 21.54 30.96
C GLY A 57 -8.61 23.02 31.16
N THR A 58 -7.80 23.64 30.30
CA THR A 58 -7.51 25.08 30.33
C THR A 58 -8.22 25.84 29.21
N GLU A 59 -8.40 27.14 29.41
CA GLU A 59 -8.87 28.03 28.35
C GLU A 59 -7.76 28.27 27.32
N ASN A 60 -8.06 27.97 26.06
CA ASN A 60 -7.12 28.10 24.96
C ASN A 60 -7.34 29.38 24.15
N PRO A 61 -6.27 29.94 23.54
CA PRO A 61 -6.42 31.04 22.60
C PRO A 61 -7.26 30.60 21.39
N ASP A 62 -8.10 31.49 20.90
CA ASP A 62 -8.93 31.27 19.73
C ASP A 62 -8.10 31.26 18.44
N LEU A 63 -8.61 30.55 17.43
CA LEU A 63 -8.01 30.52 16.08
C LEU A 63 -8.82 31.37 15.13
N THR A 64 -8.15 32.24 14.38
CA THR A 64 -8.78 33.03 13.33
C THR A 64 -8.97 32.17 12.08
N THR A 65 -10.17 32.17 11.52
CA THR A 65 -10.46 31.49 10.25
C THR A 65 -10.11 32.36 9.06
N ALA A 66 -9.96 31.74 7.88
CA ALA A 66 -9.70 32.46 6.63
C ALA A 66 -10.75 33.54 6.31
N ASN A 67 -11.96 33.41 6.84
CA ASN A 67 -13.08 34.34 6.63
C ASN A 67 -13.21 35.38 7.77
N ASN A 68 -12.13 35.66 8.52
CA ASN A 68 -12.15 36.59 9.67
C ASN A 68 -13.13 36.18 10.79
N GLY A 69 -13.44 34.89 10.89
CA GLY A 69 -14.18 34.32 12.03
C GLY A 69 -13.24 33.79 13.10
N PHE A 70 -13.80 33.24 14.18
CA PHE A 70 -13.04 32.69 15.31
C PHE A 70 -13.50 31.26 15.62
N VAL A 71 -12.55 30.38 15.92
CA VAL A 71 -12.76 29.02 16.43
C VAL A 71 -12.31 28.98 17.88
N PHE A 72 -13.24 28.67 18.76
CA PHE A 72 -12.97 28.40 20.17
C PHE A 72 -12.95 26.88 20.39
N TYR A 73 -11.96 26.40 21.12
CA TYR A 73 -11.78 24.97 21.41
C TYR A 73 -11.37 24.76 22.86
N GLU A 74 -11.69 23.59 23.38
CA GLU A 74 -11.31 23.11 24.69
C GLU A 74 -10.80 21.69 24.54
N VAL A 75 -9.76 21.36 25.30
CA VAL A 75 -9.12 20.04 25.25
C VAL A 75 -9.45 19.34 26.56
N ASP A 76 -10.32 18.33 26.52
CA ASP A 76 -10.73 17.61 27.73
C ASP A 76 -9.57 16.75 28.27
N SER A 77 -8.86 16.06 27.38
CA SER A 77 -7.72 15.21 27.73
C SER A 77 -6.81 14.97 26.53
N ILE A 78 -5.54 14.71 26.80
CA ILE A 78 -4.58 14.21 25.81
C ILE A 78 -4.17 12.80 26.26
N THR A 79 -4.39 11.82 25.38
CA THR A 79 -3.87 10.47 25.60
C THR A 79 -2.36 10.49 25.35
N PRO A 80 -1.51 10.14 26.33
CA PRO A 80 -0.06 10.14 26.14
C PRO A 80 0.37 9.20 25.02
N ALA A 81 1.46 9.57 24.33
CA ALA A 81 2.07 8.69 23.35
C ALA A 81 2.46 7.38 24.02
N ARG A 82 1.92 6.28 23.50
CA ARG A 82 2.23 4.92 23.95
C ARG A 82 2.30 4.00 22.75
N ASP A 83 3.02 2.91 22.93
CA ASP A 83 2.95 1.81 21.99
C ASP A 83 1.52 1.25 21.98
N ARG A 84 1.05 0.94 20.77
CA ARG A 84 -0.20 0.22 20.60
C ARG A 84 0.01 -1.20 21.13
N THR A 85 -0.95 -1.69 21.90
CA THR A 85 -0.97 -3.07 22.35
C THR A 85 -1.17 -4.01 21.16
N LEU A 86 -0.74 -5.26 21.28
CA LEU A 86 -0.97 -6.24 20.22
C LEU A 86 -2.46 -6.36 19.86
N ASP A 87 -3.36 -6.30 20.83
CA ASP A 87 -4.80 -6.44 20.58
C ASP A 87 -5.36 -5.30 19.72
N GLU A 88 -4.87 -4.08 19.89
CA GLU A 88 -5.28 -2.92 19.09
C GLU A 88 -4.84 -3.01 17.62
N VAL A 89 -3.73 -3.69 17.35
CA VAL A 89 -3.17 -3.81 15.99
C VAL A 89 -3.23 -5.22 15.43
N ARG A 90 -3.83 -6.17 16.16
CA ARG A 90 -3.78 -7.61 15.87
C ARG A 90 -4.24 -7.90 14.45
N GLN A 91 -5.38 -7.35 14.04
CA GLN A 91 -5.94 -7.60 12.71
C GLN A 91 -5.00 -7.10 11.61
N LYS A 92 -4.44 -5.90 11.77
CA LYS A 92 -3.47 -5.34 10.82
C LYS A 92 -2.19 -6.18 10.76
N VAL A 93 -1.63 -6.53 11.93
CA VAL A 93 -0.42 -7.36 12.01
C VAL A 93 -0.64 -8.73 11.38
N VAL A 94 -1.78 -9.37 11.65
CA VAL A 94 -2.13 -10.67 11.05
C VAL A 94 -2.25 -10.55 9.53
N ALA A 95 -2.91 -9.50 9.02
CA ALA A 95 -3.02 -9.29 7.57
C ALA A 95 -1.64 -9.08 6.93
N ASP A 96 -0.84 -8.17 7.47
CA ASP A 96 0.50 -7.85 6.96
C ASP A 96 1.43 -9.08 7.03
N TRP A 97 1.41 -9.82 8.15
CA TRP A 97 2.20 -11.03 8.33
C TRP A 97 1.75 -12.16 7.39
N THR A 98 0.44 -12.35 7.22
CA THR A 98 -0.09 -13.38 6.32
C THR A 98 0.31 -13.09 4.88
N ALA A 99 0.25 -11.83 4.44
CA ALA A 99 0.73 -11.43 3.12
C ALA A 99 2.22 -11.71 2.95
N ALA A 100 3.05 -11.29 3.91
CA ALA A 100 4.50 -11.52 3.86
C ALA A 100 4.87 -13.01 3.86
N GLU A 101 4.23 -13.81 4.72
CA GLU A 101 4.48 -15.24 4.81
C GLU A 101 3.97 -15.99 3.57
N THR A 102 2.85 -15.55 2.97
CA THR A 102 2.36 -16.09 1.70
C THR A 102 3.37 -15.87 0.58
N THR A 103 3.88 -14.65 0.42
CA THR A 103 4.91 -14.34 -0.58
C THR A 103 6.17 -15.18 -0.36
N LYS A 104 6.64 -15.26 0.89
CA LYS A 104 7.83 -16.06 1.24
C LYS A 104 7.66 -17.54 0.87
N ARG A 105 6.52 -18.13 1.20
CA ARG A 105 6.22 -19.53 0.89
C ARG A 105 6.05 -19.77 -0.62
N LEU A 106 5.41 -18.84 -1.32
CA LEU A 106 5.26 -18.90 -2.77
C LEU A 106 6.62 -18.87 -3.46
N THR A 107 7.51 -17.94 -3.09
CA THR A 107 8.87 -17.85 -3.64
C THR A 107 9.67 -19.12 -3.35
N ALA A 108 9.64 -19.62 -2.12
CA ALA A 108 10.33 -20.85 -1.75
C ALA A 108 9.82 -22.04 -2.57
N LYS A 109 8.50 -22.15 -2.77
CA LYS A 109 7.92 -23.21 -3.59
C LYS A 109 8.32 -23.08 -5.06
N ALA A 110 8.30 -21.88 -5.61
CA ALA A 110 8.71 -21.63 -6.99
C ALA A 110 10.17 -22.05 -7.22
N GLN A 111 11.09 -21.68 -6.31
CA GLN A 111 12.50 -22.07 -6.36
C GLN A 111 12.72 -23.58 -6.24
N GLU A 112 11.92 -24.27 -5.42
CA GLU A 112 11.94 -25.73 -5.35
C GLU A 112 11.57 -26.35 -6.71
N LEU A 113 10.55 -25.82 -7.37
CA LEU A 113 10.08 -26.32 -8.67
C LEU A 113 11.06 -26.02 -9.81
N GLU A 114 11.70 -24.85 -9.80
CA GLU A 114 12.77 -24.49 -10.72
C GLU A 114 13.93 -25.48 -10.65
N LYS A 115 14.43 -25.77 -9.45
CA LYS A 115 15.48 -26.79 -9.25
C LYS A 115 15.09 -28.17 -9.75
N ARG A 116 13.81 -28.55 -9.59
CA ARG A 116 13.29 -29.82 -10.11
C ARG A 116 13.25 -29.84 -11.64
N LEU A 117 12.90 -28.71 -12.26
CA LEU A 117 12.89 -28.54 -13.70
C LEU A 117 14.33 -28.62 -14.27
N GLU A 118 15.28 -27.95 -13.63
CA GLU A 118 16.71 -28.03 -13.96
C GLU A 118 17.26 -29.45 -13.81
N ALA A 119 16.81 -30.20 -12.80
CA ALA A 119 17.16 -31.60 -12.60
C ALA A 119 16.50 -32.57 -13.60
N GLY A 120 15.69 -32.07 -14.54
CA GLY A 120 15.10 -32.85 -15.63
C GLY A 120 13.63 -33.26 -15.46
N THR A 121 12.96 -32.80 -14.39
CA THR A 121 11.49 -32.98 -14.28
C THR A 121 10.80 -32.16 -15.37
N THR A 122 9.79 -32.69 -16.04
CA THR A 122 9.08 -31.94 -17.08
C THR A 122 8.09 -30.93 -16.48
N LEU A 123 7.85 -29.82 -17.20
CA LEU A 123 6.80 -28.86 -16.82
C LEU A 123 5.41 -29.51 -16.75
N ASP A 124 5.12 -30.49 -17.61
CA ASP A 124 3.85 -31.24 -17.57
C ASP A 124 3.66 -32.01 -16.27
N ALA A 125 4.72 -32.63 -15.74
CA ALA A 125 4.67 -33.34 -14.47
C ALA A 125 4.44 -32.37 -13.30
N ILE A 126 5.18 -31.25 -13.27
CA ILE A 126 5.03 -30.20 -12.25
C ILE A 126 3.61 -29.60 -12.28
N ALA A 127 3.11 -29.27 -13.47
CA ALA A 127 1.77 -28.71 -13.64
C ALA A 127 0.69 -29.69 -13.14
N SER A 128 0.81 -30.98 -13.49
CA SER A 128 -0.12 -32.02 -13.06
C SER A 128 -0.15 -32.19 -11.53
N GLU A 129 1.02 -32.18 -10.87
CA GLU A 129 1.11 -32.27 -9.40
C GLU A 129 0.40 -31.09 -8.70
N LEU A 130 0.52 -29.90 -9.28
CA LEU A 130 -0.08 -28.68 -8.75
C LEU A 130 -1.52 -28.44 -9.20
N LYS A 131 -2.06 -29.32 -10.05
CA LYS A 131 -3.36 -29.16 -10.71
C LYS A 131 -3.46 -27.85 -11.50
N LEU A 132 -2.36 -27.50 -12.17
CA LEU A 132 -2.24 -26.36 -13.06
C LEU A 132 -2.16 -26.83 -14.51
N GLU A 133 -2.42 -25.91 -15.43
CA GLU A 133 -2.26 -26.14 -16.87
C GLU A 133 -0.95 -25.55 -17.36
N LYS A 134 -0.19 -26.33 -18.13
CA LYS A 134 0.98 -25.81 -18.85
C LYS A 134 0.52 -24.97 -20.03
N GLN A 135 1.04 -23.76 -20.14
CA GLN A 135 0.80 -22.88 -21.27
C GLN A 135 2.04 -22.76 -22.16
N THR A 136 1.83 -22.63 -23.47
CA THR A 136 2.88 -22.38 -24.45
C THR A 136 2.60 -21.04 -25.12
N LYS A 137 3.50 -20.08 -24.95
CA LYS A 137 3.42 -18.77 -25.61
C LYS A 137 4.48 -18.67 -26.70
N ARG A 138 4.07 -18.15 -27.87
CA ARG A 138 4.97 -17.83 -28.99
C ARG A 138 4.97 -16.33 -29.23
N GLY A 139 6.03 -15.84 -29.87
CA GLY A 139 6.10 -14.43 -30.31
C GLY A 139 6.45 -13.43 -29.22
N VAL A 140 7.03 -13.88 -28.10
CA VAL A 140 7.62 -12.98 -27.10
C VAL A 140 8.82 -12.27 -27.75
N LYS A 141 8.84 -10.94 -27.73
CA LYS A 141 9.90 -10.12 -28.35
C LYS A 141 10.80 -9.49 -27.31
N ARG A 142 12.08 -9.29 -27.65
CA ARG A 142 13.04 -8.59 -26.79
C ARG A 142 12.56 -7.15 -26.57
N GLY A 143 12.46 -6.73 -25.30
CA GLY A 143 12.06 -5.37 -24.93
C GLY A 143 10.56 -5.05 -25.10
N ALA A 144 9.73 -6.03 -25.44
CA ALA A 144 8.28 -5.85 -25.47
C ALA A 144 7.70 -5.85 -24.05
N ASP A 145 6.62 -5.09 -23.85
CA ASP A 145 5.74 -5.25 -22.71
C ASP A 145 4.74 -6.37 -23.02
N ASP A 146 5.13 -7.60 -22.70
CA ASP A 146 4.34 -8.79 -23.01
C ASP A 146 3.10 -8.89 -22.11
N ALA A 147 1.94 -9.22 -22.67
CA ALA A 147 0.69 -9.25 -21.90
C ALA A 147 0.67 -10.26 -20.73
N ASP A 148 1.44 -11.34 -20.81
CA ASP A 148 1.46 -12.41 -19.81
C ASP A 148 2.72 -12.36 -18.93
N PHE A 149 3.82 -11.80 -19.46
CA PHE A 149 5.12 -11.78 -18.76
C PHE A 149 5.59 -10.37 -18.37
N GLY A 150 4.96 -9.33 -18.89
CA GLY A 150 5.36 -7.95 -18.73
C GLY A 150 6.74 -7.67 -19.34
N LYS A 151 7.16 -6.41 -19.26
CA LYS A 151 8.49 -5.97 -19.72
C LYS A 151 9.65 -6.70 -19.01
N GLU A 152 9.56 -6.86 -17.69
CA GLU A 152 10.62 -7.46 -16.89
C GLU A 152 10.74 -8.97 -17.13
N GLY A 153 9.61 -9.69 -17.21
CA GLY A 153 9.62 -11.11 -17.50
C GLY A 153 10.09 -11.42 -18.91
N ALA A 154 9.68 -10.62 -19.91
CA ALA A 154 10.23 -10.73 -21.26
C ALA A 154 11.75 -10.52 -21.28
N ALA A 155 12.26 -9.51 -20.56
CA ALA A 155 13.70 -9.28 -20.46
C ALA A 155 14.45 -10.46 -19.82
N ALA A 156 13.91 -11.04 -18.74
CA ALA A 156 14.49 -12.20 -18.06
C ALA A 156 14.59 -13.42 -18.97
N MET A 157 13.53 -13.75 -19.72
CA MET A 157 13.55 -14.88 -20.67
C MET A 157 14.61 -14.70 -21.75
N PHE A 158 14.79 -13.49 -22.28
CA PHE A 158 15.81 -13.22 -23.28
C PHE A 158 17.26 -13.22 -22.74
N GLY A 159 17.45 -13.37 -21.43
CA GLY A 159 18.75 -13.52 -20.78
C GLY A 159 19.24 -14.98 -20.68
N GLU A 160 18.34 -15.96 -20.64
CA GLU A 160 18.66 -17.37 -20.35
C GLU A 160 18.95 -18.22 -21.61
N GLY A 161 18.58 -17.76 -22.81
CA GLY A 161 18.84 -18.46 -24.09
C GLY A 161 17.97 -19.70 -24.32
N GLU A 162 18.14 -20.36 -25.48
CA GLU A 162 17.33 -21.55 -25.82
C GLU A 162 17.57 -22.69 -24.82
N GLY A 163 16.47 -23.32 -24.36
CA GLY A 163 16.52 -24.37 -23.34
C GLY A 163 16.62 -23.86 -21.90
N GLY A 164 16.91 -22.56 -21.71
CA GLY A 164 17.00 -21.91 -20.41
C GLY A 164 15.68 -21.96 -19.64
N THR A 165 15.78 -21.95 -18.31
CA THR A 165 14.64 -22.00 -17.38
C THR A 165 14.75 -20.85 -16.40
N GLY A 166 13.63 -20.44 -15.83
CA GLY A 166 13.67 -19.38 -14.84
C GLY A 166 12.34 -19.12 -14.14
N LEU A 167 12.41 -18.23 -13.16
CA LEU A 167 11.25 -17.69 -12.44
C LEU A 167 11.07 -16.21 -12.73
N ILE A 168 9.83 -15.81 -12.95
CA ILE A 168 9.42 -14.40 -13.02
C ILE A 168 8.20 -14.17 -12.14
N ALA A 169 8.04 -12.94 -11.64
CA ALA A 169 6.79 -12.53 -11.02
C ALA A 169 5.68 -12.42 -12.08
N SER A 170 4.46 -12.80 -11.73
CA SER A 170 3.31 -12.54 -12.58
C SER A 170 3.07 -11.02 -12.67
N PRO A 171 2.84 -10.44 -13.86
CA PRO A 171 2.49 -9.03 -14.01
C PRO A 171 1.24 -8.60 -13.22
N THR A 172 0.34 -9.55 -12.93
CA THR A 172 -0.86 -9.36 -12.11
C THR A 172 -0.55 -9.27 -10.61
N GLY A 173 0.70 -9.55 -10.19
CA GLY A 173 1.17 -9.42 -8.80
C GLY A 173 0.72 -10.53 -7.84
N ASP A 174 -0.01 -11.54 -8.33
CA ASP A 174 -0.64 -12.60 -7.54
C ASP A 174 0.08 -13.96 -7.66
N GLY A 175 1.21 -14.02 -8.36
CA GLY A 175 1.85 -15.30 -8.69
C GLY A 175 3.33 -15.22 -9.05
N GLN A 176 3.90 -16.42 -9.22
CA GLN A 176 5.21 -16.66 -9.81
C GLN A 176 5.01 -17.58 -11.03
N ILE A 177 5.72 -17.32 -12.11
CA ILE A 177 5.68 -18.11 -13.33
C ILE A 177 7.03 -18.83 -13.46
N LEU A 178 6.98 -20.15 -13.51
CA LEU A 178 8.10 -21.00 -13.89
C LEU A 178 8.04 -21.26 -15.39
N PHE A 179 9.13 -20.93 -16.10
CA PHE A 179 9.19 -21.05 -17.55
C PHE A 179 10.36 -21.92 -18.02
N ARG A 180 10.24 -22.38 -19.27
CA ARG A 180 11.33 -22.96 -20.05
C ARG A 180 11.28 -22.39 -21.46
N ILE A 181 12.41 -21.93 -21.97
CA ILE A 181 12.54 -21.40 -23.32
C ILE A 181 12.63 -22.59 -24.27
N ALA A 182 11.56 -22.80 -25.03
CA ALA A 182 11.47 -23.93 -25.95
C ALA A 182 12.32 -23.74 -27.22
N GLU A 183 12.40 -22.51 -27.72
CA GLU A 183 13.01 -22.18 -29.01
C GLU A 183 13.35 -20.69 -29.06
N VAL A 184 14.50 -20.33 -29.65
CA VAL A 184 14.85 -18.94 -29.97
C VAL A 184 15.11 -18.85 -31.47
N PHE A 185 14.42 -17.93 -32.15
CA PHE A 185 14.57 -17.75 -33.60
C PHE A 185 14.63 -16.26 -33.99
N GLU A 186 15.33 -15.98 -35.08
CA GLU A 186 15.35 -14.64 -35.68
C GLU A 186 14.02 -14.36 -36.39
N PRO A 187 13.43 -13.17 -36.22
CA PRO A 187 12.20 -12.83 -36.91
C PRO A 187 12.45 -12.81 -38.42
N ALA A 188 11.47 -13.29 -39.19
CA ALA A 188 11.55 -13.25 -40.64
C ALA A 188 11.76 -11.80 -41.12
N GLY A 189 12.90 -11.54 -41.78
CA GLY A 189 13.29 -10.21 -42.27
C GLY A 189 14.34 -9.47 -41.44
N ALA A 190 14.91 -10.05 -40.39
CA ALA A 190 16.11 -9.49 -39.76
C ALA A 190 17.36 -9.85 -40.59
N ASP A 191 17.83 -8.91 -41.39
CA ASP A 191 19.14 -8.98 -42.05
C ASP A 191 20.05 -7.83 -41.59
N ALA A 192 21.31 -7.82 -42.03
CA ALA A 192 22.28 -6.78 -41.65
C ALA A 192 21.83 -5.35 -42.05
N SER A 193 20.82 -5.21 -42.94
CA SER A 193 20.25 -3.93 -43.33
C SER A 193 19.16 -3.40 -42.37
N SER A 194 18.83 -4.19 -41.34
CA SER A 194 17.82 -3.87 -40.33
C SER A 194 18.38 -3.14 -39.09
N VAL A 195 19.71 -2.98 -39.01
CA VAL A 195 20.37 -2.17 -37.97
C VAL A 195 20.37 -0.71 -38.43
N PRO A 196 19.80 0.24 -37.68
CA PRO A 196 19.91 1.65 -38.01
C PRO A 196 21.39 2.05 -38.05
N ASP A 197 21.84 2.70 -39.12
CA ASP A 197 23.15 3.35 -39.14
C ASP A 197 23.20 4.42 -38.03
N ASP A 198 24.24 4.38 -37.19
CA ASP A 198 24.49 5.32 -36.07
C ASP A 198 24.52 6.80 -36.51
#